data_AF-A0A191TNR6-F1
#
_entry.id   AF-A0A191TNR6-F1
#
_cell.length_a   1.000
_cell.length_b   1.000
_cell.length_c   1.000
_cell.angle_alpha   90.00
_cell.angle_beta   90.00
_cell.angle_gamma   90.00
#
_symmetry.space_group_name_H-M   'P 1'
#
loop_
_entity.id
_entity.type
_entity.pdbx_description
1 polymer ?
#
loop_
_entity_poly.entity_id
_entity_poly.type
_entity_poly.pdbx_seq_one_letter_code
_entity_poly.pdbx_strand_id
1 'polypeptide(L)'
;MSHEEKKKRKVSIRKMVNYEWITKNIGFFLFLALLTILYIANGHWADKTIRNISKNNKEIKDLQFEYKTLKSELMFQTRESELVKAVEAKGLKISETPPIHIKQENKDNSTNK
;
A
#
# COMPACT_ATOMS: atom_id res chain seq x y z
N MET A 1 1.16 -42.65 -3.86
CA MET A 1 1.71 -42.56 -2.49
C MET A 1 0.93 -43.53 -1.61
N SER A 2 1.57 -44.64 -1.24
CA SER A 2 0.92 -45.90 -0.81
C SER A 2 0.31 -45.84 0.60
N HIS A 3 -0.82 -46.51 0.81
CA HIS A 3 -1.59 -46.55 2.07
C HIS A 3 -0.76 -46.98 3.30
N GLU A 4 0.29 -47.76 3.08
CA GLU A 4 1.31 -48.17 4.06
C GLU A 4 2.00 -46.99 4.76
N GLU A 5 2.40 -45.96 4.02
CA GLU A 5 3.14 -44.81 4.58
C GLU A 5 2.26 -43.95 5.47
N LYS A 6 0.98 -43.77 5.10
CA LYS A 6 0.01 -43.02 5.92
C LYS A 6 -0.24 -43.72 7.26
N LYS A 7 -0.29 -45.06 7.26
CA LYS A 7 -0.46 -45.88 8.47
C LYS A 7 0.78 -45.80 9.37
N LYS A 8 1.99 -45.94 8.81
CA LYS A 8 3.25 -45.76 9.54
C LYS A 8 3.39 -44.36 10.12
N ARG A 9 3.07 -43.29 9.37
CA ARG A 9 3.06 -41.90 9.88
C ARG A 9 2.08 -41.73 11.03
N LYS A 10 0.81 -42.14 10.89
CA LYS A 10 -0.18 -42.02 11.97
C LYS A 10 0.25 -42.75 13.25
N VAL A 11 0.83 -43.94 13.12
CA VAL A 11 1.34 -44.70 14.28
C VAL A 11 2.55 -44.00 14.90
N SER A 12 3.45 -43.44 14.10
CA SER A 12 4.60 -42.68 14.58
C SER A 12 4.18 -41.42 15.37
N ILE A 13 3.24 -40.64 14.83
CA ILE A 13 2.74 -39.42 15.49
C ILE A 13 2.00 -39.78 16.80
N ARG A 14 1.21 -40.86 16.81
CA ARG A 14 0.55 -41.35 18.03
C ARG A 14 1.55 -41.83 19.09
N LYS A 15 2.67 -42.43 18.70
CA LYS A 15 3.73 -42.84 19.63
C LYS A 15 4.48 -41.65 20.23
N MET A 16 4.66 -40.55 19.49
CA MET A 16 5.24 -39.32 20.04
C MET A 16 4.31 -38.63 21.04
N VAL A 17 2.99 -38.67 20.80
CA VAL A 17 1.95 -38.11 21.69
C VAL A 17 1.46 -39.18 22.66
N ASN A 18 2.38 -39.89 23.33
CA ASN A 18 2.02 -40.90 24.33
C ASN A 18 1.63 -40.21 25.66
N TYR A 19 0.59 -40.72 26.33
CA TYR A 19 0.06 -40.17 27.59
C TYR A 19 1.15 -40.07 28.67
N GLU A 20 2.02 -41.08 28.75
CA GLU A 20 3.15 -41.08 29.69
C GLU A 20 4.17 -39.96 29.46
N TRP A 21 4.35 -39.52 28.21
CA TRP A 21 5.26 -38.42 27.89
C TRP A 21 4.65 -37.06 28.27
N ILE A 22 3.33 -36.93 28.11
CA ILE A 22 2.56 -35.73 28.45
C ILE A 22 2.49 -35.54 29.96
N THR A 23 2.21 -36.60 30.73
CA THR A 23 2.12 -36.51 32.19
C THR A 23 3.48 -36.24 32.84
N LYS A 24 4.57 -36.79 32.28
CA LYS A 24 5.94 -36.47 32.72
C LYS A 24 6.33 -35.01 32.49
N ASN A 25 5.71 -34.33 31.51
CA ASN A 25 6.03 -32.95 31.14
C ASN A 25 4.80 -32.02 31.28
N ILE A 26 3.99 -32.24 32.33
CA ILE A 26 2.70 -31.57 32.50
C ILE A 26 2.80 -30.04 32.49
N GLY A 27 3.86 -29.47 33.07
CA GLY A 27 4.09 -28.01 33.09
C GLY A 27 4.29 -27.42 31.70
N PHE A 28 5.03 -28.12 30.82
CA PHE A 28 5.24 -27.69 29.43
C PHE A 28 3.94 -27.77 28.61
N PHE A 29 3.14 -28.82 28.81
CA PHE A 29 1.85 -28.96 28.14
C PHE A 29 0.87 -27.85 28.57
N LEU A 30 0.86 -27.49 29.85
CA LEU A 30 0.04 -26.41 30.39
C LEU A 30 0.45 -25.05 29.79
N PHE A 31 1.75 -24.81 29.63
CA PHE A 31 2.27 -23.64 28.93
C PHE A 31 1.79 -23.59 27.47
N LEU A 32 1.82 -24.71 26.76
CA LEU A 32 1.36 -24.80 25.37
C LEU A 32 -0.14 -24.57 25.24
N ALA A 33 -0.93 -25.10 26.18
CA ALA A 33 -2.37 -24.87 26.25
C ALA A 33 -2.69 -23.38 26.48
N LEU A 34 -1.96 -22.73 27.40
CA LEU A 34 -2.09 -21.30 27.66
C LEU A 34 -1.73 -20.47 26.41
N LEU A 35 -0.64 -20.81 25.73
CA LEU A 35 -0.22 -20.15 24.49
C LEU A 35 -1.27 -20.31 23.38
N THR A 36 -1.90 -21.48 23.30
CA THR A 36 -2.98 -21.75 22.33
C THR A 36 -4.19 -20.87 22.59
N ILE A 37 -4.58 -20.71 23.86
CA ILE A 37 -5.68 -19.81 24.26
C ILE A 37 -5.32 -18.36 23.91
N LEU A 38 -4.10 -17.92 24.24
CA LEU A 38 -3.63 -16.58 23.89
C LEU A 38 -3.63 -16.33 22.38
N TYR A 39 -3.26 -17.35 21.59
CA TYR A 39 -3.24 -17.26 20.13
C TYR A 39 -4.64 -17.10 19.56
N ILE A 40 -5.60 -17.92 20.02
CA ILE A 40 -7.00 -17.82 19.59
C ILE A 40 -7.59 -16.46 19.99
N ALA A 41 -7.30 -16.00 21.22
CA ALA A 41 -7.75 -14.70 21.70
C ALA A 41 -7.19 -13.55 20.83
N ASN A 42 -5.90 -13.58 20.51
CA ASN A 42 -5.28 -12.59 19.61
C ASN A 42 -5.89 -12.64 18.19
N GLY A 43 -6.15 -13.83 17.65
CA GLY A 43 -6.81 -13.99 16.35
C GLY A 43 -8.19 -13.32 16.31
N HIS A 44 -8.98 -13.46 17.37
CA HIS A 44 -10.30 -12.85 17.45
C HIS A 44 -10.25 -11.30 17.54
N TRP A 45 -9.20 -10.74 18.14
CA TRP A 45 -8.95 -9.30 18.15
C TRP A 45 -8.47 -8.79 16.79
N ALA A 46 -7.67 -9.58 16.07
CA ALA A 46 -7.23 -9.26 14.72
C ALA A 46 -8.42 -9.13 13.75
N ASP A 47 -9.39 -10.05 13.79
CA ASP A 47 -10.58 -10.00 12.94
C ASP A 47 -11.40 -8.71 13.12
N LYS A 48 -11.61 -8.30 14.38
CA LYS A 48 -12.32 -7.06 14.69
C LYS A 48 -11.54 -5.83 14.22
N THR A 49 -10.22 -5.87 14.35
CA THR A 49 -9.31 -4.79 13.94
C THR A 49 -9.28 -4.63 12.43
N ILE A 50 -9.20 -5.74 11.68
CA ILE A 50 -9.26 -5.76 10.22
C ILE A 50 -10.58 -5.17 9.71
N ARG A 51 -11.70 -5.49 10.37
CA ARG A 51 -13.01 -4.93 9.99
C ARG A 51 -13.08 -3.42 10.20
N ASN A 52 -12.47 -2.89 11.26
CA ASN A 52 -12.40 -1.45 11.52
C ASN A 52 -11.44 -0.75 10.53
N ILE A 53 -10.29 -1.35 10.24
CA ILE A 53 -9.35 -0.86 9.22
C ILE A 53 -10.02 -0.77 7.84
N SER A 54 -10.86 -1.74 7.48
CA SER A 54 -11.60 -1.73 6.22
C SER A 54 -12.58 -0.55 6.13
N LYS A 55 -13.24 -0.19 7.25
CA LYS A 55 -14.13 0.99 7.31
C LYS A 55 -13.36 2.29 7.14
N ASN A 56 -12.26 2.49 7.87
CA ASN A 56 -11.43 3.69 7.75
C ASN A 56 -10.79 3.82 6.36
N ASN A 57 -10.40 2.70 5.73
CA ASN A 57 -9.89 2.71 4.35
C ASN A 57 -10.95 3.14 3.34
N LYS A 58 -12.23 2.88 3.61
CA LYS A 58 -13.32 3.33 2.75
C LYS A 58 -13.43 4.86 2.75
N GLU A 59 -13.39 5.49 3.92
CA GLU A 59 -13.39 6.96 4.03
C GLU A 59 -12.20 7.60 3.32
N ILE A 60 -10.99 7.04 3.48
CA ILE A 60 -9.79 7.54 2.78
C ILE A 60 -9.96 7.40 1.26
N LYS A 61 -10.55 6.30 0.77
CA LYS A 61 -10.81 6.11 -0.66
C LYS A 61 -11.83 7.12 -1.19
N ASP A 62 -12.89 7.39 -0.44
CA ASP A 62 -13.94 8.32 -0.84
C ASP A 62 -13.36 9.75 -0.93
N LEU A 63 -12.55 10.18 0.05
CA LEU A 63 -11.86 11.48 0.03
C LEU A 63 -10.86 11.60 -1.13
N GLN A 64 -10.09 10.54 -1.41
CA GLN A 64 -9.17 10.52 -2.55
C GLN A 64 -9.91 10.57 -3.89
N PHE A 65 -11.09 9.96 -3.97
CA PHE A 65 -11.90 9.98 -5.18
C PHE A 65 -12.43 11.39 -5.47
N GLU A 66 -12.91 12.08 -4.44
CA GLU A 66 -13.37 13.47 -4.54
C GLU A 66 -12.23 14.40 -4.98
N TYR A 67 -11.06 14.31 -4.33
CA TYR A 67 -9.88 15.08 -4.74
C TYR A 67 -9.45 14.81 -6.18
N LYS A 68 -9.41 13.53 -6.60
CA LYS A 68 -9.02 13.16 -7.96
C LYS A 68 -10.02 13.68 -9.00
N THR A 69 -11.31 13.61 -8.70
CA THR A 69 -12.37 14.12 -9.57
C THR A 69 -12.24 15.63 -9.73
N LEU A 70 -12.13 16.36 -8.62
CA LEU A 70 -12.00 17.82 -8.63
C LEU A 70 -10.72 18.30 -9.32
N LYS A 71 -9.60 17.61 -9.07
CA LYS A 71 -8.34 17.87 -9.76
C LYS A 71 -8.42 17.56 -11.26
N SER A 72 -9.11 16.49 -11.65
CA SER A 72 -9.32 16.14 -13.05
C SER A 72 -10.17 17.18 -13.78
N GLU A 73 -11.22 17.68 -13.13
CA GLU A 73 -12.06 18.79 -13.62
C GLU A 73 -11.21 20.04 -13.86
N LEU A 74 -10.41 20.44 -12.86
CA LEU A 74 -9.46 21.54 -12.97
C LEU A 74 -8.46 21.32 -14.11
N MET A 75 -7.85 20.13 -14.18
CA MET A 75 -6.90 19.82 -15.25
C MET A 75 -7.53 19.81 -16.64
N PHE A 76 -8.81 19.47 -16.76
CA PHE A 76 -9.55 19.55 -18.02
C PHE A 76 -9.76 21.02 -18.42
N GLN A 77 -10.17 21.87 -17.48
CA GLN A 77 -10.35 23.31 -17.72
C GLN A 77 -9.02 24.05 -17.98
N THR A 78 -7.95 23.65 -17.30
CA THR A 78 -6.60 24.19 -17.53
C THR A 78 -5.83 23.42 -18.60
N ARG A 79 -6.47 22.49 -19.32
CA ARG A 79 -5.80 21.72 -20.37
C ARG A 79 -5.43 22.68 -21.48
N GLU A 80 -4.16 22.66 -21.88
CA GLU A 80 -3.64 23.53 -22.93
C GLU A 80 -4.53 23.54 -24.17
N SER A 81 -5.07 22.39 -24.60
CA SER A 81 -5.95 22.30 -25.78
C SER A 81 -7.31 23.00 -25.67
N GLU A 82 -7.87 23.11 -24.46
CA GLU A 82 -9.14 23.84 -24.19
C GLU A 82 -8.85 25.32 -23.93
N LEU A 83 -7.76 25.62 -23.21
CA LEU A 83 -7.22 26.96 -23.05
C LEU A 83 -6.90 27.61 -24.39
N VAL A 84 -6.27 26.89 -25.33
CA VAL A 84 -6.00 27.38 -26.70
C VAL A 84 -7.31 27.84 -27.35
N LYS A 85 -8.37 27.01 -27.32
CA LYS A 85 -9.67 27.35 -27.93
C LYS A 85 -10.36 28.53 -27.23
N ALA A 86 -10.32 28.58 -25.90
CA ALA A 86 -10.94 29.65 -25.12
C ALA A 86 -10.20 31.00 -25.25
N VAL A 87 -8.88 30.94 -25.43
CA VAL A 87 -8.00 32.11 -25.58
C VAL A 87 -7.95 32.58 -27.05
N GLU A 88 -8.07 31.67 -28.02
CA GLU A 88 -8.32 31.98 -29.45
C GLU A 88 -9.64 32.70 -29.67
N ALA A 89 -10.72 32.28 -28.98
CA ALA A 89 -12.00 32.97 -29.02
C ALA A 89 -11.93 34.42 -28.48
N LYS A 90 -10.91 34.74 -27.66
CA LYS A 90 -10.59 36.08 -27.17
C LYS A 90 -9.53 36.82 -28.03
N GLY A 91 -9.09 36.24 -29.15
CA GLY A 91 -8.17 36.87 -30.10
C GLY A 91 -6.68 36.77 -29.75
N LEU A 92 -6.31 35.94 -28.77
CA LEU A 92 -4.94 35.75 -28.30
C LEU A 92 -4.37 34.48 -28.94
N LYS A 93 -3.39 34.63 -29.86
CA LYS A 93 -2.63 33.50 -30.44
C LYS A 93 -1.43 33.18 -29.56
N ILE A 94 -1.26 31.90 -29.26
CA ILE A 94 -0.07 31.41 -28.55
C ILE A 94 1.09 31.41 -29.56
N SER A 95 2.25 31.91 -29.15
CA SER A 95 3.45 31.87 -29.98
C SER A 95 3.89 30.41 -30.15
N GLU A 96 3.80 29.88 -31.37
CA GLU A 96 4.37 28.57 -31.74
C GLU A 96 5.91 28.58 -31.72
N THR A 97 6.51 29.77 -31.63
CA THR A 97 7.96 29.91 -31.50
C THR A 97 8.35 29.87 -30.03
N PRO A 98 9.27 28.97 -29.63
CA PRO A 98 9.78 28.92 -28.27
C PRO A 98 10.46 30.25 -27.91
N PRO A 99 10.32 30.72 -26.65
CA PRO A 99 10.89 31.99 -26.24
C PRO A 99 12.41 31.98 -26.42
N ILE A 100 12.92 33.04 -27.05
CA ILE A 100 14.34 33.20 -27.33
C ILE A 100 15.06 33.39 -25.98
N HIS A 101 15.88 32.41 -25.58
CA HIS A 101 16.77 32.55 -24.44
C HIS A 101 17.83 33.61 -24.75
N ILE A 102 17.71 34.79 -24.14
CA ILE A 102 18.75 35.80 -24.18
C ILE A 102 19.91 35.28 -23.32
N LYS A 103 20.98 34.80 -23.95
CA LYS A 103 22.23 34.55 -23.24
C LYS A 103 22.76 35.91 -22.77
N GLN A 104 22.99 36.07 -21.47
CA GLN A 104 23.65 37.25 -20.95
C GLN A 104 25.05 37.31 -21.56
N GLU A 105 25.29 38.31 -22.42
CA GLU A 105 26.65 38.68 -22.81
C GLU A 105 27.31 39.30 -21.59
N ASN A 106 28.05 38.49 -20.84
CA ASN A 106 29.03 39.00 -19.91
C ASN A 106 30.06 39.78 -20.73
N LYS A 107 29.90 41.11 -20.77
CA LYS A 107 31.00 42.02 -21.04
C LYS A 107 31.94 41.94 -19.85
N ASP A 108 32.81 40.94 -19.86
CA ASP A 108 34.04 40.98 -19.08
C ASP A 108 34.92 42.09 -19.67
N ASN A 109 34.71 43.30 -19.16
CA ASN A 109 35.67 44.39 -19.23
C ASN A 109 36.90 43.99 -18.40
N SER A 110 37.80 43.23 -19.00
CA SER A 110 39.21 43.13 -18.64
C SER A 110 39.96 43.46 -19.94
N THR A 111 40.67 44.58 -20.11
CA THR A 111 41.53 45.29 -19.17
C THR A 111 41.71 46.73 -19.66
N ASN A 112 41.56 47.68 -18.75
CA ASN A 112 42.11 49.03 -18.90
C ASN A 112 43.61 48.98 -18.54
N LYS A 113 44.44 49.61 -19.39
CA LYS A 113 45.82 50.07 -19.16
C LYS A 113 46.95 49.03 -19.12
#